data_AF-A0A7S3M163-F1
#
_entry.id   AF-A0A7S3M163-F1
#
_cell.length_a   1.000
_cell.length_b   1.000
_cell.length_c   1.000
_cell.angle_alpha   90.00
_cell.angle_beta   90.00
_cell.angle_gamma   90.00
#
_symmetry.space_group_name_H-M   'P 1'
#
loop_
_entity.id
_entity.type
_entity.pdbx_description
1 polymer ?
#
loop_
_entity_poly.entity_id
_entity_poly.type
_entity_poly.pdbx_seq_one_letter_code
_entity_poly.pdbx_strand_id
1 'polypeptide(L)'
;LDFRRVSNPSIEMQLHESKMLRELNKAHAAFVPVNELSLQTHPMVATGNWGCGAFLGCAPLKALIQWAAASQCNRRLRYFPFDETFGPELEALAGRVVNTGGTVGSLLRGLAEVRDAKDHLHPGNLFKLFESAHARENRGSE
;
A
#
# COMPACT_ATOMS: atom_id res chain seq x y z
N LEU A 1 6.38 10.63 5.23
CA LEU A 1 7.72 11.17 4.99
C LEU A 1 7.48 12.48 4.29
N ASP A 2 8.34 13.47 4.52
CA ASP A 2 8.31 14.72 3.76
C ASP A 2 9.41 14.61 2.70
N PHE A 3 9.02 14.41 1.44
CA PHE A 3 9.98 14.24 0.35
C PHE A 3 10.37 15.57 -0.32
N ARG A 4 9.99 16.73 0.24
CA ARG A 4 10.40 18.03 -0.32
C ARG A 4 11.90 18.32 -0.18
N ARG A 5 12.59 17.63 0.73
CA ARG A 5 14.02 17.83 1.01
C ARG A 5 14.95 16.84 0.31
N VAL A 6 14.40 15.96 -0.53
CA VAL A 6 15.20 15.05 -1.36
C VAL A 6 15.26 15.56 -2.79
N SER A 7 16.43 15.42 -3.40
CA SER A 7 16.71 15.92 -4.76
C SER A 7 15.88 15.23 -5.85
N ASN A 8 15.50 13.97 -5.64
CA ASN A 8 14.63 13.21 -6.52
C ASN A 8 13.71 12.29 -5.69
N PRO A 9 12.45 12.67 -5.43
CA PRO A 9 11.49 11.89 -4.63
C PRO A 9 10.91 10.70 -5.41
N SER A 10 11.75 9.96 -6.14
CA SER A 10 11.34 8.90 -7.04
C SER A 10 10.64 7.76 -6.31
N ILE A 11 9.78 7.04 -7.02
CA ILE A 11 9.05 5.90 -6.45
C ILE A 11 10.00 4.79 -5.98
N GLU A 12 11.14 4.58 -6.64
CA GLU A 12 12.21 3.68 -6.22
C GLU A 12 12.75 4.06 -4.83
N MET A 13 12.97 5.36 -4.58
CA MET A 13 13.38 5.83 -3.26
C MET A 13 12.30 5.57 -2.21
N GLN A 14 11.03 5.79 -2.56
CA GLN A 14 9.91 5.58 -1.65
C GLN A 14 9.68 4.10 -1.32
N LEU A 15 10.01 3.19 -2.25
CA LEU A 15 10.01 1.74 -2.07
C LEU A 15 11.20 1.21 -1.26
N HIS A 16 12.18 2.04 -0.93
CA HIS A 16 13.28 1.59 -0.07
C HIS A 16 12.74 1.06 1.27
N GLU A 17 13.27 -0.06 1.73
CA GLU A 17 12.71 -0.81 2.87
C GLU A 17 12.50 0.06 4.11
N SER A 18 13.52 0.83 4.49
CA SER A 18 13.43 1.74 5.64
C SER A 18 12.35 2.82 5.48
N LYS A 19 12.04 3.24 4.25
CA LYS A 19 10.98 4.21 3.97
C LYS A 19 9.62 3.54 4.03
N MET A 20 9.45 2.38 3.40
CA MET A 20 8.21 1.59 3.48
C MET A 20 7.89 1.21 4.93
N LEU A 21 8.85 0.68 5.68
CA LEU A 21 8.68 0.29 7.08
C LEU A 21 8.28 1.47 7.96
N ARG A 22 8.90 2.64 7.75
CA ARG A 22 8.50 3.88 8.44
C ARG A 22 7.03 4.20 8.18
N GLU A 23 6.59 4.15 6.93
CA GLU A 23 5.22 4.50 6.55
C GLU A 23 4.20 3.47 7.03
N LEU A 24 4.54 2.19 6.97
CA LEU A 24 3.75 1.10 7.55
C LEU A 24 3.57 1.30 9.05
N ASN A 25 4.66 1.52 9.79
CA ASN A 25 4.60 1.75 11.24
C ASN A 25 3.78 3.01 11.59
N LYS A 26 3.91 4.06 10.78
CA LYS A 26 3.15 5.30 10.97
C LYS A 26 1.65 5.08 10.71
N ALA A 27 1.28 4.35 9.68
CA ALA A 27 -0.10 3.98 9.39
C ALA A 27 -0.68 3.04 10.45
N HIS A 28 0.07 1.98 10.80
CA HIS A 28 -0.31 1.04 11.85
C HIS A 28 -0.56 1.73 13.18
N ALA A 29 0.35 2.63 13.62
CA ALA A 29 0.15 3.41 14.85
C ALA A 29 -1.12 4.28 14.82
N ALA A 30 -1.58 4.70 13.65
CA ALA A 30 -2.82 5.45 13.49
C ALA A 30 -4.07 4.55 13.43
N PHE A 31 -3.92 3.30 12.99
CA PHE A 31 -5.05 2.39 12.73
C PHE A 31 -5.26 1.34 13.82
N VAL A 32 -4.25 1.10 14.67
CA VAL A 32 -4.34 0.10 15.73
C VAL A 32 -5.51 0.47 16.68
N PRO A 33 -6.49 -0.42 16.88
CA PRO A 33 -7.55 -0.17 17.83
C PRO A 33 -6.99 -0.14 19.26
N VAL A 34 -7.49 0.79 20.08
CA VAL A 34 -7.10 0.87 21.50
C VAL A 34 -7.62 -0.32 22.32
N ASN A 35 -8.72 -0.92 21.87
CA ASN A 35 -9.34 -2.13 22.43
C ASN A 35 -10.37 -2.70 21.43
N GLU A 36 -10.92 -3.87 21.74
CA GLU A 36 -11.93 -4.55 20.91
C GLU A 36 -13.19 -3.70 20.68
N LEU A 37 -13.65 -2.97 21.70
CA LEU A 37 -14.81 -2.09 21.57
C LEU A 37 -14.58 -0.98 20.52
N SER A 38 -13.38 -0.40 20.48
CA SER A 38 -12.98 0.58 19.46
C SER A 38 -13.00 -0.04 18.06
N LEU A 39 -12.57 -1.30 17.92
CA LEU A 39 -12.62 -2.01 16.65
C LEU A 39 -14.07 -2.28 16.20
N GLN A 40 -14.93 -2.73 17.11
CA GLN A 40 -16.34 -2.99 16.81
C GLN A 40 -17.11 -1.72 16.42
N THR A 41 -16.86 -0.62 17.12
CA THR A 41 -17.51 0.67 16.85
C THR A 41 -16.95 1.38 15.63
N HIS A 42 -15.67 1.19 15.32
CA HIS A 42 -15.00 1.82 14.20
C HIS A 42 -14.26 0.77 13.34
N PRO A 43 -14.96 -0.15 12.66
CA PRO A 43 -14.30 -1.23 11.93
C PRO A 43 -13.63 -0.77 10.63
N MET A 44 -13.77 0.50 10.26
CA MET A 44 -13.34 1.05 8.98
C MET A 44 -12.46 2.28 9.17
N VAL A 45 -11.39 2.36 8.37
CA VAL A 45 -10.54 3.54 8.21
C VAL A 45 -10.97 4.25 6.92
N ALA A 46 -11.46 5.48 7.04
CA ALA A 46 -11.67 6.39 5.92
C ALA A 46 -10.39 7.23 5.70
N THR A 47 -9.76 7.12 4.54
CA THR A 47 -8.48 7.80 4.22
C THR A 47 -8.36 8.12 2.73
N GLY A 48 -7.23 8.67 2.29
CA GLY A 48 -6.94 8.93 0.88
C GLY A 48 -5.45 9.08 0.61
N ASN A 49 -5.09 10.07 -0.21
CA ASN A 49 -3.74 10.37 -0.71
C ASN A 49 -2.80 10.92 0.39
N TRP A 50 -2.62 10.17 1.47
CA TRP A 50 -1.89 10.60 2.67
C TRP A 50 -0.41 10.86 2.38
N GLY A 51 -0.06 12.15 2.41
CA GLY A 51 1.30 12.62 2.15
C GLY A 51 1.68 12.65 0.67
N CYS A 52 0.71 12.64 -0.25
CA CYS A 52 1.00 12.64 -1.70
C CYS A 52 1.02 14.03 -2.33
N GLY A 53 0.34 15.02 -1.74
CA GLY A 53 0.35 16.42 -2.20
C GLY A 53 1.65 17.13 -1.84
N ALA A 54 1.61 18.05 -0.86
CA ALA A 54 2.76 18.84 -0.46
C ALA A 54 4.02 18.01 -0.07
N PHE A 55 3.84 16.77 0.38
CA PHE A 55 4.94 15.89 0.76
C PHE A 55 5.46 14.98 -0.35
N LEU A 56 4.90 15.08 -1.57
CA LEU A 56 5.39 14.42 -2.79
C LEU A 56 5.45 12.89 -2.73
N GLY A 57 4.59 12.26 -1.91
CA GLY A 57 4.44 10.81 -1.87
C GLY A 57 3.72 10.24 -3.11
N CYS A 58 4.02 9.00 -3.47
CA CYS A 58 3.33 8.27 -4.54
C CYS A 58 1.98 7.73 -4.05
N ALA A 59 0.86 8.22 -4.59
CA ALA A 59 -0.49 7.84 -4.13
C ALA A 59 -0.83 6.35 -4.29
N PRO A 60 -0.57 5.68 -5.44
CA PRO A 60 -0.72 4.23 -5.56
C PRO A 60 0.05 3.44 -4.48
N LEU A 61 1.30 3.81 -4.21
CA LEU A 61 2.12 3.17 -3.17
C LEU A 61 1.53 3.40 -1.77
N LYS A 62 1.08 4.62 -1.48
CA LYS A 62 0.44 4.95 -0.20
C LYS A 62 -0.87 4.20 0.00
N ALA A 63 -1.62 3.92 -1.07
CA ALA A 63 -2.83 3.12 -0.98
C ALA A 63 -2.52 1.68 -0.55
N LEU A 64 -1.53 1.03 -1.17
CA LEU A 64 -1.11 -0.33 -0.80
C LEU A 64 -0.56 -0.41 0.64
N ILE A 65 0.28 0.56 1.04
CA ILE A 65 0.82 0.63 2.41
C ILE A 65 -0.29 0.80 3.45
N GLN A 66 -1.24 1.71 3.20
CA GLN A 66 -2.36 1.93 4.11
C GLN A 66 -3.29 0.71 4.16
N TRP A 67 -3.48 0.02 3.04
CA TRP A 67 -4.26 -1.21 3.00
C TRP A 67 -3.60 -2.33 3.80
N ALA A 68 -2.29 -2.56 3.64
CA ALA A 68 -1.54 -3.52 4.45
C ALA A 68 -1.64 -3.20 5.94
N ALA A 69 -1.48 -1.93 6.33
CA ALA A 69 -1.58 -1.50 7.73
C ALA A 69 -3.00 -1.68 8.30
N ALA A 70 -4.05 -1.31 7.55
CA ALA A 70 -5.43 -1.48 7.98
C ALA A 70 -5.78 -2.96 8.17
N SER A 71 -5.37 -3.82 7.21
CA SER A 71 -5.54 -5.27 7.29
C SER A 71 -4.84 -5.87 8.51
N GLN A 72 -3.61 -5.44 8.81
CA GLN A 72 -2.88 -5.87 10.02
C GLN A 72 -3.61 -5.50 11.32
N CYS A 73 -4.37 -4.40 11.30
CA CYS A 73 -5.16 -3.93 12.44
C CYS A 73 -6.61 -4.49 12.44
N ASN A 74 -6.94 -5.46 11.60
CA ASN A 74 -8.29 -6.00 11.41
C ASN A 74 -9.34 -4.94 11.04
N ARG A 75 -8.93 -3.87 10.36
CA ARG A 75 -9.82 -2.80 9.87
C ARG A 75 -9.99 -2.86 8.37
N ARG A 76 -11.20 -2.54 7.92
CA ARG A 76 -11.49 -2.31 6.50
C ARG A 76 -10.94 -0.96 6.08
N LEU A 77 -10.41 -0.85 4.87
CA LEU A 77 -9.99 0.42 4.29
C LEU A 77 -11.09 0.95 3.36
N ARG A 78 -11.48 2.21 3.52
CA ARG A 78 -12.22 2.97 2.52
C ARG A 78 -11.32 4.11 2.05
N TYR A 79 -10.84 3.97 0.81
CA TYR A 79 -9.88 4.89 0.21
C TYR A 79 -10.56 5.87 -0.73
N PHE A 80 -10.27 7.16 -0.56
CA PHE A 80 -10.73 8.24 -1.43
C PHE A 80 -9.54 8.77 -2.24
N PRO A 81 -9.44 8.45 -3.55
CA PRO A 81 -8.31 8.84 -4.38
C PRO A 81 -8.36 10.29 -4.85
N PHE A 82 -9.47 11.00 -4.63
CA PHE A 82 -9.69 12.39 -5.08
C PHE A 82 -9.44 12.52 -6.59
N ASP A 83 -8.47 13.35 -6.99
CA ASP A 83 -8.16 13.68 -8.38
C ASP A 83 -7.40 12.55 -9.11
N GLU A 84 -7.00 11.49 -8.39
CA GLU A 84 -6.31 10.34 -8.96
C GLU A 84 -7.28 9.30 -9.53
N THR A 85 -6.94 8.74 -10.69
CA THR A 85 -7.83 7.86 -11.47
C THR A 85 -7.65 6.37 -11.17
N PHE A 86 -6.70 5.99 -10.31
CA PHE A 86 -6.34 4.59 -10.04
C PHE A 86 -7.36 3.82 -9.17
N GLY A 87 -8.43 4.47 -8.69
CA GLY A 87 -9.42 3.87 -7.78
C GLY A 87 -9.97 2.51 -8.24
N PRO A 88 -10.48 2.39 -9.48
CA PRO A 88 -10.96 1.12 -10.03
C PRO A 88 -9.88 0.04 -10.11
N GLU A 89 -8.63 0.42 -10.42
CA GLU A 89 -7.51 -0.52 -10.48
C GLU A 89 -7.15 -1.06 -9.09
N LEU A 90 -7.14 -0.20 -8.07
CA LEU A 90 -6.93 -0.60 -6.68
C LEU A 90 -8.00 -1.57 -6.20
N GLU A 91 -9.28 -1.27 -6.50
CA GLU A 91 -10.39 -2.14 -6.13
C GLU A 91 -10.30 -3.51 -6.80
N ALA A 92 -10.00 -3.53 -8.10
CA ALA A 92 -9.85 -4.76 -8.86
C ALA A 92 -8.66 -5.59 -8.36
N LEU A 93 -7.52 -4.96 -8.07
CA LEU A 93 -6.36 -5.62 -7.48
C LEU A 93 -6.70 -6.20 -6.10
N ALA A 94 -7.36 -5.41 -5.25
CA ALA A 94 -7.73 -5.86 -3.91
C ALA A 94 -8.65 -7.08 -3.96
N GLY A 95 -9.65 -7.08 -4.85
CA GLY A 95 -10.52 -8.23 -5.07
C GLY A 95 -9.74 -9.48 -5.47
N ARG A 96 -8.80 -9.37 -6.40
CA ARG A 96 -7.99 -10.53 -6.85
C ARG A 96 -7.10 -11.08 -5.75
N VAL A 97 -6.37 -10.22 -5.05
CA VAL A 97 -5.50 -10.63 -3.94
C VAL A 97 -6.29 -11.30 -2.82
N VAL A 98 -7.46 -10.76 -2.45
CA VAL A 98 -8.34 -11.38 -1.45
C VAL A 98 -8.83 -12.74 -1.93
N ASN A 99 -9.27 -12.86 -3.18
CA ASN A 99 -9.77 -14.11 -3.75
C ASN A 99 -8.70 -15.21 -3.84
N THR A 100 -7.42 -14.85 -3.92
CA THR A 100 -6.29 -15.80 -3.90
C THR A 100 -5.72 -16.04 -2.51
N GLY A 101 -6.40 -15.62 -1.43
CA GLY A 101 -5.92 -15.83 -0.06
C GLY A 101 -4.70 -14.99 0.34
N GLY A 102 -4.51 -13.83 -0.29
CA GLY A 102 -3.41 -12.93 -0.01
C GLY A 102 -3.34 -12.50 1.46
N THR A 103 -2.13 -12.40 1.98
CA THR A 103 -1.85 -11.97 3.36
C THR A 103 -1.19 -10.60 3.37
N VAL A 104 -1.11 -9.96 4.54
CA VAL A 104 -0.29 -8.74 4.71
C VAL A 104 1.16 -9.03 4.29
N GLY A 105 1.69 -10.20 4.64
CA GLY A 105 3.05 -10.62 4.27
C GLY A 105 3.27 -10.70 2.76
N SER A 106 2.33 -11.29 2.02
CA SER A 106 2.44 -11.39 0.55
C SER A 106 2.29 -10.03 -0.14
N LEU A 107 1.48 -9.12 0.42
CA LEU A 107 1.44 -7.72 -0.03
C LEU A 107 2.82 -7.05 0.10
N LEU A 108 3.47 -7.19 1.25
CA LEU A 108 4.76 -6.54 1.49
C LEU A 108 5.88 -7.16 0.63
N ARG A 109 5.85 -8.48 0.43
CA ARG A 109 6.79 -9.17 -0.47
C ARG A 109 6.59 -8.76 -1.93
N GLY A 110 5.35 -8.66 -2.41
CA GLY A 110 5.06 -8.16 -3.75
C GLY A 110 5.63 -6.75 -4.00
N LEU A 111 5.52 -5.85 -3.01
CA LEU A 111 6.14 -4.52 -3.09
C LEU A 111 7.69 -4.58 -3.09
N ALA A 112 8.28 -5.50 -2.30
CA ALA A 112 9.73 -5.71 -2.29
C ALA A 112 10.24 -6.27 -3.63
N GLU A 113 9.49 -7.17 -4.28
CA GLU A 113 9.84 -7.66 -5.61
C GLU A 113 9.78 -6.54 -6.67
N VAL A 114 8.75 -5.70 -6.63
CA VAL A 114 8.66 -4.53 -7.55
C VAL A 114 9.85 -3.60 -7.36
N ARG A 115 10.25 -3.35 -6.11
CA ARG A 115 11.45 -2.57 -5.77
C ARG A 115 12.72 -3.19 -6.39
N ASP A 116 12.85 -4.51 -6.31
CA ASP A 116 14.06 -5.22 -6.73
C ASP A 116 14.15 -5.41 -8.25
N ALA A 117 13.00 -5.54 -8.93
CA ALA A 117 12.92 -5.65 -10.38
C ALA A 117 13.35 -4.35 -11.09
N LYS A 118 13.12 -3.18 -10.49
CA LYS A 118 13.52 -1.84 -11.01
C LYS A 118 13.08 -1.50 -12.44
N ASP A 119 12.22 -2.31 -13.06
CA ASP A 119 11.78 -2.11 -14.44
C ASP A 119 10.85 -0.90 -14.56
N HIS A 120 11.35 0.18 -15.19
CA HIS A 120 10.57 1.35 -15.65
C HIS A 120 9.47 1.79 -14.67
N LEU A 121 9.82 1.91 -13.39
CA LEU A 121 8.83 2.06 -12.33
C LEU A 121 8.17 3.44 -12.41
N HIS A 122 6.84 3.46 -12.47
CA HIS A 122 6.04 4.67 -12.57
C HIS A 122 4.74 4.52 -11.76
N PRO A 123 4.17 5.58 -11.16
CA PRO A 123 2.91 5.47 -10.43
C PRO A 123 1.80 4.75 -11.21
N GLY A 124 1.67 5.04 -12.51
CA GLY A 124 0.67 4.44 -13.40
C GLY A 124 0.88 2.97 -13.80
N ASN A 125 2.00 2.35 -13.42
CA ASN A 125 2.21 0.91 -13.66
C ASN A 125 2.43 0.09 -12.37
N LEU A 126 2.43 0.74 -11.21
CA LEU A 126 2.74 0.10 -9.93
C LEU A 126 1.84 -1.10 -9.64
N PHE A 127 0.52 -0.96 -9.82
CA PHE A 127 -0.41 -2.06 -9.54
C PHE A 127 -0.24 -3.24 -10.47
N LYS A 128 0.07 -3.01 -11.75
CA LYS A 128 0.35 -4.06 -12.72
C LYS A 128 1.65 -4.81 -12.40
N LEU A 129 2.70 -4.08 -12.03
CA LEU A 129 3.97 -4.67 -11.61
C LEU A 129 3.80 -5.48 -10.33
N PHE A 130 3.07 -4.92 -9.35
CA PHE A 130 2.73 -5.60 -8.11
C PHE A 130 1.95 -6.90 -8.36
N GLU A 131 0.92 -6.85 -9.19
CA GLU A 131 0.13 -8.02 -9.55
C GLU A 131 0.99 -9.11 -10.18
N SER A 132 1.88 -8.72 -11.09
CA SER A 132 2.78 -9.65 -11.77
C SER A 132 3.79 -10.28 -10.80
N ALA A 133 4.21 -9.56 -9.77
CA ALA A 133 5.01 -10.08 -8.67
C ALA A 133 4.21 -11.04 -7.79
N HIS A 134 3.07 -10.61 -7.28
CA HIS A 134 2.23 -11.39 -6.38
C HIS A 134 1.74 -12.71 -7.02
N ALA A 135 1.42 -12.71 -8.31
CA ALA A 135 1.01 -13.93 -9.03
C ALA A 135 2.14 -14.95 -9.23
N ARG A 136 3.42 -14.55 -9.20
CA ARG A 136 4.56 -15.48 -9.26
C ARG A 136 4.72 -16.23 -7.94
N GLU A 137 4.48 -15.57 -6.81
CA GLU A 137 4.55 -16.16 -5.46
C GLU A 137 3.51 -17.25 -5.25
N ASN A 138 2.25 -17.00 -5.60
CA ASN A 138 1.16 -17.97 -5.41
C ASN A 138 1.31 -19.24 -6.26
N ARG A 139 2.12 -19.20 -7.33
CA ARG A 139 2.44 -20.37 -8.16
C ARG A 139 3.59 -21.23 -7.61
N GLY A 140 4.39 -20.71 -6.68
CA GLY A 140 5.51 -21.44 -6.07
C GLY A 140 5.14 -22.16 -4.77
N SER A 141 3.86 -22.15 -4.39
CA SER A 141 3.34 -22.71 -3.13
C SER A 141 2.50 -23.98 -3.33
N GLU A 142 2.41 -24.47 -4.57
CA GLU A 142 1.83 -25.77 -4.96
C GLU A 142 2.94 -26.80 -5.22
#